data_AF-A0A0H2RHB3-F1
#
_entry.id   AF-A0A0H2RHB3-F1
#
_cell.length_a   1.000
_cell.length_b   1.000
_cell.length_c   1.000
_cell.angle_alpha   90.00
_cell.angle_beta   90.00
_cell.angle_gamma   90.00
#
_symmetry.space_group_name_H-M   'P 1'
#
loop_
_entity.id
_entity.type
_entity.pdbx_description
1 polymer ?
#
loop_
_entity_poly.entity_id
_entity_poly.type
_entity_poly.pdbx_seq_one_letter_code
_entity_poly.pdbx_strand_id
1 'polypeptide(L)'
;AIRLHIPQRYLVLPATAGLLGLSLGMMRGGRHASLQYLAENAHRQPRTVEGWYFYKKTKNYRVMWGALKEGGRESIRLGAIGLVWAGLE
;
A
#
# COMPACT_ATOMS: atom_id res chain seq x y z
N ALA A 1 14.89 18.90 -32.95
CA ALA A 1 14.11 18.48 -31.77
C ALA A 1 13.56 17.07 -32.03
N ILE A 2 13.89 16.09 -31.19
CA ILE A 2 13.39 14.71 -31.34
C ILE A 2 11.95 14.68 -30.81
N ARG A 3 10.96 14.34 -31.65
CA ARG A 3 9.57 14.15 -31.22
C ARG A 3 9.32 12.66 -30.99
N LEU A 4 9.27 12.25 -29.73
CA LEU A 4 8.86 10.91 -29.32
C LEU A 4 7.34 10.82 -29.31
N HIS A 5 6.79 9.96 -30.16
CA HIS A 5 5.36 9.67 -30.20
C HIS A 5 5.11 8.37 -29.43
N ILE A 6 5.00 8.48 -28.10
CA ILE A 6 4.68 7.35 -27.23
C ILE A 6 3.15 7.23 -27.22
N PRO A 7 2.56 6.11 -27.67
CA PRO A 7 1.12 5.99 -27.69
C PRO A 7 0.59 5.93 -26.25
N GLN A 8 -0.50 6.68 -26.02
CA GLN A 8 -1.06 6.96 -24.71
C GLN A 8 -1.37 5.70 -23.86
N ARG A 9 -1.61 4.55 -24.51
CA ARG A 9 -1.87 3.27 -23.86
C ARG A 9 -0.75 2.81 -22.91
N TYR A 10 0.52 3.04 -23.28
CA TYR A 10 1.68 2.66 -22.47
C TYR A 10 1.83 3.51 -21.21
N LEU A 11 1.13 4.63 -21.13
CA LEU A 11 1.13 5.51 -19.97
C LEU A 11 -0.11 5.31 -19.11
N VAL A 12 -1.30 5.25 -19.73
CA VAL A 12 -2.57 5.23 -19.01
C VAL A 12 -2.84 3.87 -18.35
N LEU A 13 -2.64 2.76 -19.06
CA LEU A 13 -2.95 1.42 -18.50
C LEU A 13 -2.08 1.08 -17.29
N PRO A 14 -0.75 1.24 -17.31
CA PRO A 14 0.08 0.95 -16.15
C PRO A 14 -0.13 1.94 -15.00
N ALA A 15 -0.37 3.21 -15.30
CA ALA A 15 -0.59 4.22 -14.26
C ALA A 15 -1.89 3.93 -13.50
N THR A 16 -2.99 3.66 -14.22
CA THR A 16 -4.27 3.31 -13.59
C THR A 16 -4.20 1.98 -12.84
N ALA A 17 -3.59 0.94 -13.42
CA ALA A 17 -3.38 -0.34 -12.75
C ALA A 17 -2.52 -0.20 -11.49
N GLY A 18 -1.44 0.58 -11.56
CA GLY A 18 -0.56 0.87 -10.43
C GLY A 18 -1.23 1.66 -9.32
N LEU A 19 -2.12 2.62 -9.65
CA LEU A 19 -2.91 3.36 -8.67
C LEU A 19 -3.93 2.45 -7.96
N LEU A 20 -4.62 1.59 -8.71
CA LEU A 20 -5.55 0.61 -8.14
C LEU A 20 -4.81 -0.40 -7.24
N GLY A 21 -3.64 -0.87 -7.68
CA GLY A 21 -2.77 -1.76 -6.89
C GLY A 21 -2.29 -1.11 -5.61
N LEU A 22 -1.93 0.17 -5.68
CA LEU A 22 -1.55 0.96 -4.51
C LEU A 22 -2.70 1.06 -3.50
N SER A 23 -3.90 1.44 -3.94
CA SER A 23 -5.07 1.55 -3.05
C SER A 23 -5.42 0.22 -2.39
N LEU A 24 -5.46 -0.87 -3.18
CA LEU A 24 -5.75 -2.21 -2.68
C LEU A 24 -4.68 -2.71 -1.70
N GLY A 25 -3.40 -2.53 -2.04
CA GLY A 25 -2.27 -2.91 -1.20
C GLY A 25 -2.25 -2.13 0.12
N MET A 26 -2.52 -0.83 0.08
CA MET A 26 -2.62 0.01 1.29
C MET A 26 -3.73 -0.46 2.23
N MET A 27 -4.93 -0.71 1.70
CA MET A 27 -6.07 -1.18 2.50
C MET A 27 -5.78 -2.55 3.14
N ARG A 28 -5.27 -3.50 2.34
CA ARG A 28 -4.98 -4.87 2.82
C ARG A 28 -3.81 -4.89 3.80
N GLY A 29 -2.71 -4.21 3.48
CA GLY A 29 -1.51 -4.10 4.31
C GLY A 29 -1.78 -3.39 5.64
N GLY A 30 -2.54 -2.29 5.60
CA GLY A 30 -2.96 -1.57 6.80
C GLY A 30 -3.84 -2.42 7.73
N ARG A 31 -4.83 -3.13 7.16
CA ARG A 31 -5.69 -4.04 7.94
C ARG A 31 -4.89 -5.18 8.56
N HIS A 32 -3.99 -5.81 7.80
CA HIS A 32 -3.14 -6.87 8.30
C HIS A 32 -2.24 -6.40 9.44
N ALA A 33 -1.53 -5.28 9.26
CA ALA A 33 -0.66 -4.70 10.29
C ALA A 33 -1.44 -4.30 11.55
N SER A 34 -2.67 -3.80 11.40
CA SER A 34 -3.55 -3.49 12.53
C SER A 34 -3.93 -4.75 13.32
N LEU A 35 -4.37 -5.81 12.64
CA LEU A 35 -4.74 -7.07 13.29
C LEU A 35 -3.54 -7.72 13.98
N GLN A 36 -2.39 -7.71 13.33
CA GLN A 36 -1.14 -8.20 13.90
C GLN A 36 -0.77 -7.42 15.18
N TYR A 37 -0.84 -6.09 15.17
CA TYR A 37 -0.55 -5.28 16.36
C TYR A 37 -1.53 -5.58 17.51
N LEU A 38 -2.82 -5.78 17.20
CA LEU A 38 -3.82 -6.16 18.20
C LEU A 38 -3.55 -7.56 18.78
N ALA A 39 -3.18 -8.52 17.94
CA ALA A 39 -2.84 -9.88 18.37
C ALA A 39 -1.59 -9.88 19.26
N GLU A 40 -0.52 -9.19 18.85
CA GLU A 40 0.72 -9.05 19.62
C GLU A 40 0.49 -8.39 20.98
N ASN A 41 -0.45 -7.44 21.09
CA ASN A 41 -0.69 -6.68 22.30
C ASN A 41 -1.98 -7.05 23.05
N ALA A 42 -2.67 -8.13 22.66
CA ALA A 42 -3.91 -8.56 23.33
C ALA A 42 -3.72 -8.78 24.83
N HIS A 43 -2.50 -9.21 25.23
CA HIS A 43 -2.10 -9.46 26.61
C HIS A 43 -1.44 -8.25 27.31
N ARG A 44 -1.06 -7.19 26.57
CA ARG A 44 -0.37 -5.98 27.09
C ARG A 44 -1.25 -4.75 26.98
N GLN A 45 -2.43 -4.81 27.58
CA GLN A 45 -3.36 -3.69 27.55
C GLN A 45 -2.90 -2.58 28.50
N PRO A 46 -2.84 -1.31 28.05
CA PRO A 46 -2.46 -0.20 28.92
C PRO A 46 -3.46 0.00 30.06
N ARG A 47 -2.96 0.28 31.27
CA ARG A 47 -3.79 0.58 32.45
C ARG A 47 -4.00 2.08 32.69
N THR A 48 -3.17 2.93 32.10
CA THR A 48 -3.22 4.40 32.25
C THR A 48 -3.70 5.07 30.96
N VAL A 49 -4.31 6.26 31.09
CA VAL A 49 -4.78 7.06 29.94
C VAL A 49 -3.64 7.44 29.01
N GLU A 50 -2.49 7.83 29.58
CA GLU A 50 -1.27 8.13 28.82
C GLU A 50 -0.76 6.91 28.04
N GLY A 51 -0.81 5.71 28.64
CA GLY A 51 -0.44 4.47 27.97
C GLY A 51 -1.31 4.19 26.74
N TRP A 52 -2.61 4.52 26.78
CA TRP A 52 -3.50 4.41 25.63
C TRP A 52 -3.15 5.36 24.49
N TYR A 53 -2.64 6.56 24.80
CA TYR A 53 -2.16 7.49 23.79
C TYR A 53 -0.94 6.91 23.05
N PHE A 54 0.08 6.45 23.78
CA PHE A 54 1.26 5.84 23.18
C PHE A 54 0.95 4.54 22.43
N TYR A 55 0.00 3.75 22.93
CA TYR A 55 -0.51 2.56 22.24
C TYR A 55 -1.10 2.92 20.88
N LYS A 56 -2.02 3.89 20.81
CA LYS A 56 -2.63 4.33 19.55
C LYS A 56 -1.61 4.96 18.60
N LYS A 57 -0.69 5.76 19.12
CA LYS A 57 0.40 6.38 18.34
C LYS A 57 1.27 5.29 17.68
N THR A 58 1.71 4.30 18.45
CA THR A 58 2.53 3.18 17.96
C THR A 58 1.76 2.33 16.94
N LYS A 59 0.50 2.01 17.23
CA LYS A 59 -0.39 1.32 16.29
C LYS A 59 -0.46 2.05 14.96
N ASN A 60 -0.67 3.37 14.98
CA ASN A 60 -0.83 4.17 13.77
C ASN A 60 0.44 4.13 12.90
N TYR A 61 1.64 4.28 13.49
CA TYR A 61 2.88 4.18 12.73
C TYR A 61 3.08 2.80 12.10
N ARG A 62 2.76 1.73 12.83
CA ARG A 62 2.91 0.36 12.32
C ARG A 62 1.93 0.07 11.19
N VAL A 63 0.69 0.53 11.32
CA VAL A 63 -0.34 0.43 10.27
C VAL A 63 0.06 1.21 9.04
N MET A 64 0.53 2.46 9.19
CA MET A 64 0.95 3.31 8.08
C MET A 64 2.15 2.70 7.34
N TRP A 65 3.13 2.16 8.07
CA TRP A 65 4.25 1.45 7.47
C TRP A 65 3.81 0.19 6.70
N GLY A 66 2.93 -0.63 7.30
CA GLY A 66 2.37 -1.81 6.64
C GLY A 66 1.57 -1.47 5.39
N ALA A 67 0.79 -0.39 5.42
CA ALA A 67 0.03 0.10 4.28
C ALA A 67 0.96 0.59 3.15
N LEU A 68 1.98 1.39 3.46
CA LEU A 68 2.94 1.88 2.46
C LEU A 68 3.75 0.75 1.83
N LYS A 69 4.22 -0.22 2.63
CA LYS A 69 5.01 -1.36 2.15
C LYS A 69 4.21 -2.23 1.18
N GLU A 70 3.01 -2.63 1.57
CA GLU A 70 2.19 -3.50 0.73
C GLU A 70 1.58 -2.73 -0.45
N GLY A 71 1.20 -1.47 -0.25
CA GLY A 71 0.75 -0.57 -1.32
C GLY A 71 1.80 -0.39 -2.41
N GLY A 72 3.05 -0.10 -2.05
CA GLY A 72 4.14 0.04 -3.02
C GLY A 72 4.41 -1.26 -3.78
N ARG A 73 4.38 -2.41 -3.08
CA ARG A 73 4.56 -3.73 -3.70
C ARG A 73 3.47 -4.04 -4.72
N GLU A 74 2.20 -3.87 -4.35
CA GLU A 74 1.07 -4.17 -5.23
C GLU A 74 0.95 -3.15 -6.37
N SER A 75 1.31 -1.88 -6.14
CA SER A 75 1.40 -0.87 -7.18
C SER A 75 2.39 -1.24 -8.29
N ILE A 76 3.61 -1.64 -7.92
CA ILE A 76 4.63 -2.07 -8.89
C ILE A 76 4.17 -3.34 -9.61
N ARG A 77 3.58 -4.29 -8.87
CA ARG A 77 3.11 -5.56 -9.44
C ARG A 77 2.04 -5.33 -10.51
N LEU A 78 0.98 -4.57 -10.19
CA LEU A 78 -0.10 -4.32 -11.15
C LEU A 78 0.34 -3.36 -12.28
N GLY A 79 1.19 -2.38 -11.99
CA GLY A 79 1.77 -1.51 -13.01
C GLY A 79 2.62 -2.29 -14.01
N ALA A 80 3.45 -3.22 -13.54
CA ALA A 80 4.26 -4.09 -14.40
C ALA A 80 3.38 -5.00 -15.27
N ILE A 81 2.32 -5.59 -14.70
CA ILE A 81 1.36 -6.40 -15.46
C ILE A 81 0.66 -5.55 -16.54
N GLY A 82 0.25 -4.33 -16.19
CA GLY A 82 -0.36 -3.39 -17.14
C GLY A 82 0.59 -3.00 -18.29
N LEU A 83 1.89 -2.83 -18.01
CA LEU A 83 2.90 -2.58 -19.04
C LEU A 83 3.08 -3.79 -19.96
N VAL A 84 3.18 -4.99 -19.39
CA VAL A 84 3.35 -6.23 -20.16
C VAL A 84 2.13 -6.45 -21.05
N TRP A 85 0.93 -6.25 -20.53
CA TRP A 85 -0.30 -6.34 -21.32
C TRP A 85 -0.31 -5.36 -22.49
N ALA A 86 -0.05 -4.08 -22.23
CA ALA A 86 -0.02 -3.04 -23.26
C ALA A 86 1.06 -3.27 -24.33
N GLY A 87 2.10 -4.05 -24.02
CA GLY A 87 3.16 -4.44 -24.96
C GLY A 87 2.87 -5.71 -25.76
N LEU A 88 2.02 -6.60 -25.25
CA LEU A 88 1.60 -7.82 -25.92
C LEU A 88 0.44 -7.58 -26.89
N GLU A 89 -0.43 -6.62 -26.58
CA GLU A 89 -1.53 -6.15 -27.43
C GLU A 89 -1.05 -5.15 -28.51
#